data_AF-A0A161IY39-F1
#
_entry.id   AF-A0A161IY39-F1
#
_cell.length_a   1.000
_cell.length_b   1.000
_cell.length_c   1.000
_cell.angle_alpha   90.00
_cell.angle_beta   90.00
_cell.angle_gamma   90.00
#
_symmetry.space_group_name_H-M   'P 1'
#
loop_
_entity.id
_entity.type
_entity.pdbx_description
1 polymer ?
#
loop_
_entity_poly.entity_id
_entity_poly.type
_entity_poly.pdbx_seq_one_letter_code
_entity_poly.pdbx_strand_id
1 'polypeptide(L)'
;MNQHGKTDIDSPIQASIEQIWQNICRGWDQFNQSAVLDFLSQCEEKGIDSQFAMSWVEKYKDKIPDWQAVSRVSLDWMNQHTAAGSPLSNETFK
;
A
#
# COMPACT_ATOMS: atom_id res chain seq x y z
N MET A 1 19.81 20.28 -18.95
CA MET A 1 18.92 19.11 -18.81
C MET A 1 17.95 19.42 -17.68
N ASN A 2 16.88 20.18 -17.94
CA ASN A 2 15.95 20.62 -16.90
C ASN A 2 14.54 20.33 -17.38
N GLN A 3 13.94 19.25 -16.89
CA GLN A 3 12.54 18.94 -17.10
C GLN A 3 11.91 18.55 -15.75
N HIS A 4 11.82 19.53 -14.84
CA HIS A 4 10.90 19.46 -13.70
C HIS A 4 9.62 20.22 -14.08
N GLY A 5 8.87 19.63 -15.01
CA GLY A 5 7.51 20.06 -15.33
C GLY A 5 6.54 19.34 -14.41
N LYS A 6 5.82 20.09 -13.57
CA LYS A 6 4.61 19.62 -12.90
C LYS A 6 3.61 19.14 -13.96
N THR A 7 3.22 17.87 -13.93
CA THR A 7 1.92 17.40 -14.43
C THR A 7 1.57 16.09 -13.75
N ASP A 8 0.39 16.05 -13.12
CA ASP A 8 -0.46 14.88 -12.85
C ASP A 8 -0.45 13.87 -14.02
N ILE A 9 0.62 13.10 -14.16
CA ILE A 9 0.62 11.90 -14.99
C ILE A 9 0.38 10.78 -14.02
N ASP A 10 -0.87 10.35 -13.95
CA ASP A 10 -1.28 9.07 -13.40
C ASP A 10 -0.34 8.02 -14.01
N SER A 11 0.70 7.65 -13.26
CA SER A 11 1.66 6.66 -13.74
C SER A 11 0.85 5.39 -14.02
N PRO A 12 1.13 4.59 -15.06
CA PRO A 12 0.39 3.35 -15.31
C PRO A 12 0.31 2.43 -14.06
N ILE A 13 1.25 2.58 -13.14
CA ILE A 13 1.25 1.96 -11.81
C ILE A 13 0.15 2.55 -10.90
N GLN A 14 -0.04 3.87 -10.85
CA GLN A 14 -1.12 4.52 -10.11
C GLN A 14 -2.50 4.12 -10.62
N ALA A 15 -2.69 4.09 -11.95
CA ALA A 15 -3.94 3.61 -12.54
C ALA A 15 -4.21 2.15 -12.14
N SER A 16 -3.16 1.32 -12.08
CA SER A 16 -3.28 -0.07 -11.61
C SER A 16 -3.66 -0.15 -10.13
N ILE A 17 -3.07 0.69 -9.29
CA ILE A 17 -3.40 0.80 -7.86
C ILE A 17 -4.86 1.21 -7.67
N GLU A 18 -5.32 2.25 -8.38
CA GLU A 18 -6.70 2.71 -8.29
C GLU A 18 -7.68 1.62 -8.74
N GLN A 19 -7.36 0.90 -9.81
CA GLN A 19 -8.16 -0.23 -10.29
C GLN A 19 -8.27 -1.35 -9.25
N ILE A 20 -7.16 -1.73 -8.60
CA ILE A 20 -7.17 -2.72 -7.52
C ILE A 20 -8.04 -2.21 -6.37
N TRP A 21 -7.80 -0.97 -5.93
CA TRP A 21 -8.57 -0.35 -4.86
C TRP A 21 -10.07 -0.36 -5.17
N GLN A 22 -10.49 0.08 -6.36
CA GLN A 22 -11.89 0.08 -6.78
C GLN A 22 -12.52 -1.32 -6.84
N ASN A 23 -11.72 -2.33 -7.22
CA ASN A 23 -12.18 -3.70 -7.30
C ASN A 23 -12.49 -4.28 -5.91
N ILE A 24 -11.68 -3.95 -4.90
CA ILE A 24 -11.83 -4.41 -3.52
C ILE A 24 -12.88 -3.57 -2.79
N CYS A 25 -12.72 -2.26 -2.88
CA CYS A 25 -13.54 -1.28 -2.20
C CYS A 25 -14.05 -0.27 -3.22
N ARG A 26 -15.36 -0.24 -3.41
CA ARG A 26 -16.00 0.77 -4.27
C ARG A 26 -15.97 2.19 -3.68
N GLY A 27 -15.40 2.36 -2.48
CA GLY A 27 -15.27 3.64 -1.81
C GLY A 27 -14.41 3.55 -0.55
N TRP A 28 -13.87 4.70 -0.13
CA TRP A 28 -12.96 4.82 1.02
C TRP A 28 -13.59 4.43 2.36
N ASP A 29 -14.91 4.59 2.49
CA ASP A 29 -15.69 4.17 3.66
C ASP A 29 -15.60 2.65 3.92
N GLN A 30 -15.39 1.85 2.88
CA GLN A 30 -15.24 0.39 3.00
C GLN A 30 -13.78 -0.04 3.13
N PHE A 31 -12.85 0.90 3.07
CA PHE A 31 -11.42 0.63 3.12
C PHE A 31 -10.96 0.40 4.57
N ASN A 32 -11.23 -0.80 5.09
CA ASN A 32 -10.92 -1.23 6.45
C ASN A 32 -9.69 -2.17 6.50
N GLN A 33 -9.40 -2.72 7.69
CA GLN A 33 -8.27 -3.62 7.93
C GLN A 33 -8.23 -4.84 6.99
N SER A 34 -9.36 -5.48 6.71
CA SER A 34 -9.41 -6.63 5.80
C SER A 34 -9.23 -6.20 4.35
N ALA A 35 -9.84 -5.07 3.96
CA ALA A 35 -9.71 -4.53 2.62
C ALA A 35 -8.27 -4.11 2.28
N VAL A 36 -7.54 -3.52 3.23
CA VAL A 36 -6.16 -3.11 2.99
C VAL A 36 -5.22 -4.31 2.84
N LEU A 37 -5.48 -5.41 3.56
CA LEU A 37 -4.71 -6.66 3.39
C LEU A 37 -4.92 -7.25 2.00
N ASP A 38 -6.18 -7.31 1.53
CA ASP A 38 -6.51 -7.78 0.18
C ASP A 38 -5.88 -6.87 -0.90
N PHE A 39 -5.89 -5.56 -0.64
CA PHE A 39 -5.29 -4.56 -1.52
C PHE A 39 -3.78 -4.74 -1.67
N LEU A 40 -3.07 -4.91 -0.56
CA LEU A 40 -1.63 -5.13 -0.57
C LEU A 40 -1.27 -6.45 -1.25
N SER A 41 -2.04 -7.51 -1.01
CA SER A 41 -1.86 -8.80 -1.69
C SER A 41 -2.03 -8.68 -3.21
N GLN A 42 -3.09 -8.02 -3.68
CA GLN A 42 -3.31 -7.81 -5.12
C GLN A 42 -2.26 -6.90 -5.75
N CYS A 43 -1.73 -5.92 -5.00
CA CYS A 43 -0.59 -5.11 -5.45
C CYS A 43 0.65 -6.00 -5.66
N GLU A 44 0.99 -6.85 -4.70
CA GLU A 44 2.13 -7.78 -4.79
C GLU A 44 1.99 -8.73 -5.98
N GLU A 45 0.80 -9.30 -6.21
CA GLU A 45 0.52 -10.17 -7.35
C GLU A 45 0.69 -9.47 -8.71
N LYS A 46 0.44 -8.16 -8.77
CA LYS A 46 0.70 -7.34 -9.98
C LYS A 46 2.14 -6.81 -10.07
N GLY A 47 3.01 -7.16 -9.12
CA GLY A 47 4.38 -6.65 -9.05
C GLY A 47 4.47 -5.18 -8.67
N ILE A 48 3.46 -4.66 -7.98
CA ILE A 48 3.41 -3.29 -7.47
C ILE A 48 3.99 -3.28 -6.05
N ASP A 49 4.91 -2.35 -5.81
CA ASP A 49 5.50 -2.16 -4.48
C ASP A 49 4.45 -1.71 -3.45
N SER A 50 4.31 -2.49 -2.38
CA SER A 50 3.33 -2.28 -1.32
C SER A 50 3.53 -0.95 -0.58
N GLN A 51 4.77 -0.48 -0.47
CA GLN A 51 5.08 0.81 0.17
C GLN A 51 4.70 1.98 -0.75
N PHE A 52 4.90 1.84 -2.05
CA PHE A 52 4.40 2.79 -3.05
C PHE A 52 2.86 2.84 -3.06
N ALA A 53 2.19 1.68 -3.01
CA ALA A 53 0.74 1.59 -2.92
C ALA A 53 0.21 2.29 -1.65
N MET A 54 0.83 2.05 -0.49
CA MET A 54 0.46 2.72 0.76
C MET A 54 0.69 4.23 0.72
N SER A 55 1.77 4.70 0.08
CA SER A 55 2.00 6.15 -0.10
C SER A 55 0.90 6.81 -0.94
N TRP A 56 0.33 6.09 -1.91
CA TRP A 56 -0.85 6.57 -2.65
C TRP A 56 -2.10 6.62 -1.76
N VAL A 57 -2.37 5.56 -0.99
CA VAL A 57 -3.52 5.49 -0.07
C VAL A 57 -3.45 6.58 1.01
N GLU A 58 -2.27 6.88 1.54
CA GLU A 58 -2.07 7.88 2.60
C GLU A 58 -2.56 9.27 2.19
N LYS A 59 -2.57 9.60 0.88
CA LYS A 59 -3.15 10.84 0.36
C LYS A 59 -4.64 10.98 0.62
N TYR A 60 -5.32 9.86 0.85
CA TYR A 60 -6.76 9.77 1.10
C TYR A 60 -7.08 9.36 2.54
N LYS A 61 -6.10 9.37 3.45
CA LYS A 61 -6.28 8.99 4.86
C LYS A 61 -7.45 9.68 5.56
N ASP A 62 -7.73 10.93 5.22
CA ASP A 62 -8.84 11.71 5.80
C ASP A 62 -10.23 11.20 5.38
N LYS A 63 -10.30 10.38 4.32
CA LYS A 63 -11.54 9.74 3.83
C LYS A 63 -11.71 8.31 4.33
N ILE A 64 -10.68 7.75 4.96
CA ILE A 64 -10.66 6.36 5.41
C ILE A 64 -11.10 6.33 6.88
N PRO A 65 -12.21 5.65 7.21
CA PRO A 65 -12.58 5.42 8.59
C PRO A 65 -11.52 4.53 9.25
N ASP A 66 -11.16 4.85 10.49
CA ASP A 66 -10.16 4.10 11.25
C ASP A 66 -8.79 3.96 10.54
N TRP A 67 -8.33 5.04 9.86
CA TRP A 67 -7.03 5.08 9.20
C TRP A 67 -5.87 4.56 10.07
N GLN A 68 -5.89 4.84 11.37
CA GLN A 68 -4.86 4.36 12.29
C GLN A 68 -4.81 2.82 12.38
N ALA A 69 -5.97 2.15 12.36
CA ALA A 69 -6.04 0.70 12.35
C ALA A 69 -5.59 0.13 11.00
N VAL A 70 -6.02 0.76 9.90
CA VAL A 70 -5.62 0.41 8.54
C VAL A 70 -4.11 0.52 8.38
N SER A 71 -3.53 1.69 8.64
CA SER A 71 -2.10 1.98 8.55
C SER A 71 -1.27 1.00 9.39
N ARG A 72 -1.71 0.68 10.61
CA ARG A 72 -1.02 -0.30 11.47
C ARG A 72 -1.00 -1.69 10.86
N VAL A 73 -2.14 -2.18 10.36
CA VAL A 73 -2.26 -3.50 9.74
C VAL A 73 -1.44 -3.58 8.45
N SER A 74 -1.46 -2.52 7.64
CA SER A 74 -0.64 -2.43 6.43
C SER A 74 0.85 -2.53 6.74
N LEU A 75 1.31 -1.79 7.75
CA LEU A 75 2.71 -1.82 8.19
C LEU A 75 3.11 -3.22 8.68
N ASP A 76 2.25 -3.86 9.47
CA ASP A 76 2.47 -5.22 9.95
C ASP A 76 2.56 -6.22 8.78
N TRP A 77 1.63 -6.15 7.83
CA TRP A 77 1.64 -6.99 6.64
C TRP A 77 2.89 -6.78 5.78
N MET A 78 3.27 -5.52 5.51
CA MET A 78 4.49 -5.20 4.76
C MET A 78 5.74 -5.71 5.48
N ASN A 79 5.81 -5.60 6.81
CA ASN A 79 6.93 -6.16 7.56
C ASN A 79 7.02 -7.68 7.42
N GLN A 80 5.88 -8.39 7.32
CA GLN A 80 5.87 -9.84 7.12
C GLN A 80 6.20 -10.25 5.67
N HIS A 81 5.73 -9.50 4.67
CA HIS A 81 5.87 -9.83 3.26
C HIS A 81 7.17 -9.33 2.62
N THR A 82 7.66 -8.15 3.02
CA THR A 82 8.97 -7.62 2.60
C THR A 82 10.14 -8.36 3.30
N ALA A 83 9.87 -9.03 4.44
CA ALA A 83 10.86 -9.88 5.12
C ALA A 83 11.27 -11.15 4.36
N ALA A 84 10.66 -11.46 3.21
CA ALA A 84 11.18 -12.49 2.31
C ALA A 84 12.53 -12.11 1.65
N GLY A 85 12.98 -10.86 1.78
CA GLY A 85 14.28 -10.39 1.27
C GLY A 85 15.46 -10.50 2.25
N SER A 86 15.24 -10.75 3.55
CA SER A 86 16.32 -11.04 4.49
C SER A 86 15.76 -11.65 5.77
N PRO A 87 16.25 -12.80 6.23
CA PRO A 87 16.03 -13.19 7.60
C PRO A 87 16.68 -12.10 8.47
N LEU A 88 15.86 -11.33 9.17
CA LEU A 88 16.30 -10.73 10.43
C LEU A 88 16.61 -11.92 11.32
N SER A 89 17.85 -12.39 11.22
CA SER A 89 18.42 -13.36 12.11
C SER A 89 18.11 -12.85 13.50
N ASN A 90 17.35 -13.62 14.26
CA ASN A 90 17.21 -13.44 15.70
C ASN A 90 18.62 -13.25 16.26
N GLU A 91 19.01 -12.00 16.50
CA GLU A 91 20.20 -11.69 17.26
C GLU A 91 19.98 -12.31 18.63
N THR A 92 20.63 -13.45 18.80
CA THR A 92 20.72 -14.18 20.04
C THR A 92 21.47 -13.28 21.01
N PHE A 93 20.74 -12.52 21.82
CA PHE A 93 21.31 -11.86 22.99
C PHE A 93 21.75 -12.97 23.95
N LYS A 94 23.06 -13.20 24.00
CA LYS A 94 23.75 -14.03 24.99
C LYS A 94 24.46 -13.13 25.99
#